data_AF-A0A371QXK1-F1
#
_entry.id   AF-A0A371QXK1-F1
#
_cell.length_a   1.000
_cell.length_b   1.000
_cell.length_c   1.000
_cell.angle_alpha   90.00
_cell.angle_beta   90.00
_cell.angle_gamma   90.00
#
_symmetry.space_group_name_H-M   'P 1'
#
loop_
_entity.id
_entity.type
_entity.pdbx_description
1 polymer ?
#
loop_
_entity_poly.entity_id
_entity_poly.type
_entity_poly.pdbx_seq_one_letter_code
_entity_poly.pdbx_strand_id
1 'polypeptide(L)'
;MLTKALARYLDLDPVEEAKIHIDMAFKYLEEGKSQTDPVQASEKLYKAIEEAVKAASIALKLPEADEAARVGRWEARIFFSAVRKLAKTLGEEFRLAFAEAWFLHVEGYHEARLTMEDVADRVPYIERGVRKAAQLIAGG
;
A
#
# COMPACT_ATOMS: atom_id res chain seq x y z
N MET A 1 14.49 7.02 0.52
CA MET A 1 14.09 8.45 0.55
C MET A 1 14.58 9.26 -0.66
N LEU A 2 15.51 8.78 -1.50
CA LEU A 2 16.03 9.55 -2.64
C LEU A 2 15.07 9.65 -3.86
N THR A 3 14.17 8.68 -4.06
CA THR A 3 13.36 8.59 -5.29
C THR A 3 12.13 9.50 -5.30
N LYS A 4 11.44 9.66 -4.16
CA LYS A 4 10.19 10.45 -4.06
C LYS A 4 10.40 11.95 -4.17
N ALA A 5 11.47 12.48 -3.56
CA ALA A 5 11.81 13.90 -3.67
C ALA A 5 12.22 14.26 -5.10
N LEU A 6 12.90 13.34 -5.80
CA LEU A 6 13.33 13.52 -7.18
C LEU A 6 12.14 13.52 -8.15
N ALA A 7 11.19 12.60 -7.96
CA ALA A 7 9.99 12.49 -8.80
C ALA A 7 9.17 13.79 -8.84
N ARG A 8 8.97 14.41 -7.67
CA ARG A 8 8.20 15.66 -7.54
C ARG A 8 8.99 16.91 -7.98
N TYR A 9 10.33 16.84 -7.95
CA TYR A 9 11.21 17.88 -8.53
C TYR A 9 11.30 17.80 -10.06
N LEU A 10 10.98 16.64 -10.63
CA LEU A 10 11.00 16.36 -12.07
C LEU A 10 9.67 16.69 -12.76
N ASP A 11 8.68 17.23 -12.04
CA ASP A 11 7.34 17.54 -12.56
C ASP A 11 6.67 16.32 -13.22
N LEU A 12 6.96 15.11 -12.68
CA LEU A 12 6.36 13.87 -13.18
C LEU A 12 4.84 13.96 -13.08
N ASP A 13 4.18 13.51 -14.14
CA ASP A 13 2.73 13.33 -14.15
C ASP A 13 2.32 12.47 -12.95
N PRO A 14 1.34 12.89 -12.11
CA PRO A 14 0.81 12.08 -11.02
C PRO A 14 0.47 10.64 -11.42
N VAL A 15 0.11 10.41 -12.69
CA VAL A 15 -0.13 9.06 -13.22
C VAL A 15 1.17 8.25 -13.32
N GLU A 16 2.28 8.85 -13.76
CA GLU A 16 3.59 8.19 -13.80
C GLU A 16 4.13 7.90 -12.40
N GLU A 17 3.99 8.86 -11.47
CA GLU A 17 4.34 8.62 -10.06
C GLU A 17 3.52 7.46 -9.47
N ALA A 18 2.20 7.43 -9.74
CA ALA A 18 1.33 6.36 -9.28
C ALA A 18 1.71 4.99 -9.87
N LYS A 19 2.15 4.92 -11.14
CA LYS A 19 2.62 3.68 -11.77
C LYS A 19 3.87 3.12 -11.08
N ILE A 20 4.83 3.97 -10.73
CA ILE A 20 6.03 3.56 -9.97
C ILE A 20 5.62 2.93 -8.63
N HIS A 21 4.63 3.51 -7.95
CA HIS A 21 4.10 2.97 -6.71
C HIS A 21 3.41 1.61 -6.89
N ILE A 22 2.67 1.40 -7.98
CA ILE A 22 2.08 0.09 -8.30
C ILE A 22 3.13 -0.98 -8.60
N ASP A 23 4.19 -0.63 -9.33
CA ASP A 23 5.29 -1.57 -9.60
C ASP A 23 5.95 -2.03 -8.28
N MET A 24 6.17 -1.10 -7.35
CA MET A 24 6.65 -1.43 -6.01
C MET A 24 5.64 -2.29 -5.23
N ALA A 25 4.35 -2.01 -5.33
CA ALA A 25 3.30 -2.79 -4.66
C ALA A 25 3.31 -4.26 -5.11
N PHE A 26 3.38 -4.51 -6.43
CA PHE A 26 3.48 -5.87 -6.96
C PHE A 26 4.80 -6.55 -6.58
N LYS A 27 5.92 -5.82 -6.61
CA LYS A 27 7.20 -6.35 -6.15
C LYS A 27 7.12 -6.83 -4.70
N TYR A 28 6.59 -6.01 -3.80
CA TYR A 28 6.45 -6.38 -2.39
C TYR A 28 5.46 -7.53 -2.17
N LEU A 29 4.40 -7.61 -2.97
CA LEU A 29 3.45 -8.72 -2.92
C LEU A 29 4.15 -10.05 -3.22
N GLU A 30 4.93 -10.12 -4.29
CA GLU A 30 5.66 -11.33 -4.68
C GLU A 30 6.82 -11.66 -3.72
N GLU A 31 7.53 -10.64 -3.22
CA GLU A 31 8.52 -10.82 -2.15
C GLU A 31 7.88 -11.38 -0.87
N GLY A 32 6.68 -10.92 -0.51
CA GLY A 32 5.96 -11.38 0.68
C GLY A 32 5.46 -12.81 0.57
N LYS A 33 4.93 -13.19 -0.60
CA LYS A 33 4.50 -14.57 -0.90
C LYS A 33 5.64 -15.59 -0.91
N SER A 34 6.87 -15.15 -1.21
CA SER A 34 8.04 -16.03 -1.27
C SER A 34 8.80 -16.15 0.06
N GLN A 35 8.45 -15.37 1.09
CA GLN A 35 9.08 -15.49 2.40
C GLN A 35 8.69 -16.79 3.10
N THR A 36 9.63 -17.34 3.87
CA THR A 36 9.41 -18.48 4.78
C THR A 36 9.36 -18.05 6.24
N ASP A 37 9.77 -16.82 6.56
CA ASP A 37 9.69 -16.22 7.88
C ASP A 37 8.43 -15.34 7.99
N PRO A 38 7.51 -15.59 8.95
CA PRO A 38 6.26 -14.85 9.07
C PRO A 38 6.47 -13.36 9.36
N VAL A 39 7.56 -12.99 10.04
CA VAL A 39 7.87 -11.57 10.33
C VAL A 39 8.20 -10.83 9.04
N GLN A 40 9.13 -11.37 8.23
CA GLN A 40 9.45 -10.80 6.92
C GLN A 40 8.27 -10.83 5.95
N ALA A 41 7.51 -11.93 5.92
CA ALA A 41 6.33 -12.06 5.07
C ALA A 41 5.31 -10.96 5.36
N SER A 42 5.01 -10.76 6.65
CA SER A 42 4.07 -9.74 7.14
C SER A 42 4.51 -8.32 6.77
N GLU A 43 5.80 -8.00 6.95
CA GLU A 43 6.34 -6.69 6.59
C GLU A 43 6.17 -6.39 5.09
N LYS A 44 6.50 -7.36 4.24
CA LYS A 44 6.43 -7.21 2.78
C LYS A 44 4.99 -7.10 2.28
N LEU A 45 4.08 -7.93 2.78
CA LEU A 45 2.66 -7.87 2.42
C LEU A 45 2.01 -6.56 2.87
N TYR A 46 2.38 -6.03 4.04
CA TYR A 46 1.98 -4.68 4.45
C TYR A 46 2.51 -3.62 3.47
N LYS A 47 3.80 -3.65 3.13
CA LYS A 47 4.41 -2.72 2.17
C LYS A 47 3.73 -2.75 0.79
N ALA A 48 3.22 -3.90 0.36
CA ALA A 48 2.46 -4.00 -0.88
C ALA A 48 1.19 -3.12 -0.85
N ILE A 49 0.40 -3.21 0.23
CA ILE A 49 -0.77 -2.33 0.40
C ILE A 49 -0.36 -0.89 0.69
N GLU A 50 0.76 -0.68 1.40
CA GLU A 50 1.28 0.65 1.67
C GLU A 50 1.52 1.43 0.37
N GLU A 51 2.20 0.80 -0.59
CA GLU A 51 2.47 1.39 -1.90
C GLU A 51 1.20 1.48 -2.76
N ALA A 52 0.26 0.54 -2.66
CA ALA A 52 -1.03 0.61 -3.36
C ALA A 52 -1.89 1.81 -2.90
N VAL A 53 -1.95 2.09 -1.60
CA VAL A 53 -2.65 3.27 -1.05
C VAL A 53 -2.00 4.56 -1.51
N LYS A 54 -0.67 4.63 -1.52
CA LYS A 54 0.07 5.80 -2.02
C LYS A 54 -0.27 6.05 -3.49
N ALA A 55 -0.17 5.00 -4.31
CA ALA A 55 -0.48 5.07 -5.74
C ALA A 55 -1.88 5.62 -6.00
N ALA A 56 -2.90 5.01 -5.37
CA ALA A 56 -4.29 5.41 -5.56
C ALA A 56 -4.58 6.83 -5.03
N SER A 57 -3.93 7.22 -3.93
CA SER A 57 -4.07 8.57 -3.37
C SER A 57 -3.48 9.64 -4.28
N ILE A 58 -2.33 9.35 -4.90
CA ILE A 58 -1.67 10.25 -5.86
C ILE A 58 -2.50 10.36 -7.15
N ALA A 59 -2.93 9.23 -7.71
CA ALA A 59 -3.73 9.20 -8.94
C ALA A 59 -5.05 9.98 -8.79
N LEU A 60 -5.70 9.89 -7.63
CA LEU A 60 -6.94 10.61 -7.33
C LEU A 60 -6.70 12.02 -6.76
N LYS A 61 -5.45 12.48 -6.68
CA LYS A 61 -5.06 13.79 -6.13
C LYS A 61 -5.70 14.05 -4.76
N LEU A 62 -5.68 13.04 -3.88
CA LEU A 62 -6.20 13.19 -2.53
C LEU A 62 -5.32 14.17 -1.73
N PRO A 63 -5.92 15.06 -0.91
CA PRO A 63 -5.15 16.02 -0.12
C PRO A 63 -4.23 15.33 0.91
N GLU A 64 -4.51 14.07 1.27
CA GLU A 64 -3.63 13.25 2.10
C GLU A 64 -2.25 13.01 1.45
N ALA A 65 -2.18 12.86 0.12
CA ALA A 65 -0.91 12.69 -0.58
C ALA A 65 -0.06 13.98 -0.50
N ASP A 66 -0.71 15.15 -0.63
CA ASP A 66 -0.05 16.44 -0.47
C ASP A 66 0.36 16.71 0.98
N GLU A 67 -0.50 16.36 1.94
CA GLU A 67 -0.17 16.49 3.37
C GLU A 67 1.01 15.60 3.74
N ALA A 68 1.03 14.34 3.28
CA ALA A 68 2.15 13.42 3.51
C ALA A 68 3.45 13.93 2.88
N ALA A 69 3.38 14.50 1.67
CA ALA A 69 4.54 15.09 1.01
C ALA A 69 5.07 16.32 1.79
N ARG A 70 4.18 17.20 2.26
CA ARG A 70 4.55 18.38 3.05
C ARG A 70 5.17 18.01 4.40
N VAL A 71 4.67 16.97 5.05
CA VAL A 71 5.20 16.46 6.34
C VAL A 71 6.44 15.57 6.14
N GLY A 72 6.71 15.13 4.90
CA GLY A 72 7.85 14.29 4.54
C GLY A 72 7.65 12.80 4.85
N ARG A 73 6.49 12.40 5.38
CA ARG A 73 6.15 11.00 5.68
C ARG A 73 4.65 10.76 5.68
N TRP A 74 4.27 9.50 5.49
CA TRP A 74 2.90 9.03 5.66
C TRP A 74 2.69 8.65 7.12
N GLU A 75 2.18 9.59 7.91
CA GLU A 75 1.79 9.28 9.30
C GLU A 75 0.52 8.43 9.31
N ALA A 76 0.37 7.58 10.34
CA ALA A 76 -0.82 6.72 10.47
C ALA A 76 -2.13 7.53 10.34
N ARG A 77 -2.24 8.70 10.97
CA ARG A 77 -3.45 9.56 10.85
C ARG A 77 -3.77 9.90 9.39
N ILE A 78 -2.77 10.29 8.61
CA ILE A 78 -2.91 10.64 7.18
C ILE A 78 -3.27 9.38 6.39
N PHE A 79 -2.56 8.28 6.65
CA PHE A 79 -2.74 7.01 5.96
C PHE A 79 -4.14 6.43 6.14
N PHE A 80 -4.64 6.37 7.38
CA PHE A 80 -6.01 5.91 7.68
C PHE A 80 -7.08 6.86 7.08
N SER A 81 -6.80 8.16 7.00
CA SER A 81 -7.70 9.10 6.32
C SER A 81 -7.79 8.80 4.82
N ALA A 82 -6.65 8.57 4.16
CA ALA A 82 -6.58 8.21 2.75
C ALA A 82 -7.35 6.92 2.47
N VAL A 83 -7.11 5.86 3.26
CA VAL A 83 -7.83 4.58 3.11
C VAL A 83 -9.35 4.76 3.20
N ARG A 84 -9.86 5.56 4.15
CA ARG A 84 -11.30 5.84 4.26
C ARG A 84 -11.87 6.52 3.01
N LYS A 85 -11.11 7.42 2.38
CA LYS A 85 -11.54 8.07 1.13
C LYS A 85 -11.45 7.12 -0.05
N LEU A 86 -10.35 6.38 -0.18
CA LEU A 86 -10.14 5.38 -1.22
C LEU A 86 -11.20 4.29 -1.20
N ALA A 87 -11.65 3.84 -0.03
CA ALA A 87 -12.73 2.86 0.10
C ALA A 87 -14.04 3.30 -0.55
N LYS A 88 -14.31 4.62 -0.63
CA LYS A 88 -15.50 5.15 -1.33
C LYS A 88 -15.40 4.98 -2.85
N THR A 89 -14.18 4.89 -3.38
CA THR A 89 -13.91 4.76 -4.82
C THR A 89 -13.60 3.32 -5.23
N LEU A 90 -12.78 2.61 -4.44
CA LEU A 90 -12.31 1.24 -4.71
C LEU A 90 -13.18 0.15 -4.07
N GLY A 91 -14.13 0.55 -3.23
CA GLY A 91 -15.07 -0.33 -2.52
C GLY A 91 -14.54 -0.87 -1.19
N GLU A 92 -15.45 -1.47 -0.42
CA GLU A 92 -15.16 -1.97 0.94
C GLU A 92 -14.11 -3.10 0.94
N GLU A 93 -14.00 -3.86 -0.14
CA GLU A 93 -12.94 -4.88 -0.30
C GLU A 93 -11.53 -4.28 -0.22
N PHE A 94 -11.33 -3.04 -0.69
CA PHE A 94 -10.04 -2.37 -0.56
C PHE A 94 -9.75 -1.97 0.89
N ARG A 95 -10.81 -1.56 1.63
CA ARG A 95 -10.71 -1.29 3.07
C ARG A 95 -10.41 -2.56 3.86
N LEU A 96 -11.01 -3.69 3.50
CA LEU A 96 -10.72 -4.99 4.09
C LEU A 96 -9.27 -5.41 3.82
N ALA A 97 -8.78 -5.27 2.59
CA ALA A 97 -7.38 -5.55 2.25
C ALA A 97 -6.42 -4.72 3.11
N PHE A 98 -6.72 -3.45 3.35
CA PHE A 98 -5.96 -2.63 4.29
C PHE A 98 -6.05 -3.11 5.74
N ALA A 99 -7.23 -3.49 6.22
CA ALA A 99 -7.39 -3.99 7.59
C ALA A 99 -6.54 -5.25 7.83
N GLU A 100 -6.54 -6.19 6.88
CA GLU A 100 -5.69 -7.38 6.94
C GLU A 100 -4.19 -7.03 6.86
N ALA A 101 -3.81 -6.07 6.01
CA ALA A 101 -2.43 -5.60 5.92
C ALA A 101 -1.95 -4.94 7.22
N TRP A 102 -2.82 -4.14 7.85
CA TRP A 102 -2.53 -3.50 9.13
C TRP A 102 -2.41 -4.52 10.26
N PHE A 103 -3.24 -5.57 10.24
CA PHE A 103 -3.10 -6.69 11.17
C PHE A 103 -1.74 -7.38 10.99
N LEU A 104 -1.31 -7.69 9.76
CA LEU A 104 0.03 -8.22 9.49
C LEU A 104 1.14 -7.29 10.00
N HIS A 105 0.99 -5.98 9.78
CA HIS A 105 1.97 -5.00 10.24
C HIS A 105 2.14 -4.99 11.76
N VAL A 106 1.05 -5.00 12.51
CA VAL A 106 1.09 -4.96 13.97
C VAL A 106 1.44 -6.34 14.53
N GLU A 107 0.58 -7.33 14.27
CA GLU A 107 0.68 -8.66 14.90
C GLU A 107 1.83 -9.49 14.33
N GLY A 108 2.12 -9.35 13.04
CA GLY A 108 3.14 -10.13 12.35
C GLY A 108 4.52 -9.50 12.41
N TYR A 109 4.64 -8.23 12.03
CA TYR A 109 5.96 -7.57 11.95
C TYR A 109 6.42 -6.99 13.28
N HIS A 110 5.60 -6.16 13.94
CA HIS A 110 6.02 -5.50 15.18
C HIS A 110 6.02 -6.44 16.38
N GLU A 111 5.03 -7.34 16.45
CA GLU A 111 4.80 -8.17 17.63
C GLU A 111 5.24 -9.63 17.46
N ALA A 112 5.55 -10.05 16.22
CA ALA A 112 6.05 -11.38 15.88
C ALA A 112 5.18 -12.54 16.41
N ARG A 113 3.84 -12.37 16.40
CA ARG A 113 2.87 -13.33 16.95
C ARG A 113 2.28 -14.29 15.93
N LEU A 114 2.51 -14.08 14.64
CA LEU A 114 1.84 -14.82 13.57
C LEU A 114 2.69 -16.00 13.07
N THR A 115 2.00 -17.06 12.64
CA THR A 115 2.59 -18.18 11.89
C THR A 115 2.51 -17.93 10.39
N MET A 116 3.18 -18.76 9.58
CA MET A 116 3.03 -18.69 8.12
C MET A 116 1.62 -19.02 7.63
N GLU A 117 0.85 -19.81 8.38
CA GLU A 117 -0.56 -20.09 8.07
C GLU A 117 -1.42 -18.83 8.26
N ASP A 118 -1.24 -18.13 9.38
CA ASP A 118 -1.93 -16.84 9.63
C ASP A 118 -1.63 -15.80 8.54
N VAL A 119 -0.40 -15.79 8.03
CA VAL A 119 0.01 -14.91 6.92
C VAL A 119 -0.65 -15.35 5.61
N ALA A 120 -0.61 -16.65 5.30
CA ALA A 120 -1.15 -17.21 4.07
C ALA A 120 -2.65 -16.93 3.90
N ASP A 121 -3.42 -17.02 4.98
CA ASP A 121 -4.86 -16.71 4.99
C ASP A 121 -5.17 -15.28 4.53
N ARG A 122 -4.22 -14.36 4.69
CA ARG A 122 -4.38 -12.94 4.38
C ARG A 122 -3.96 -12.57 2.96
N VAL A 123 -3.05 -13.36 2.36
CA VAL A 123 -2.51 -13.09 1.02
C VAL A 123 -3.59 -12.80 -0.04
N PRO A 124 -4.73 -13.54 -0.12
CA PRO A 124 -5.76 -13.26 -1.11
C PRO A 124 -6.38 -11.86 -0.97
N TYR A 125 -6.51 -11.33 0.25
CA TYR A 125 -7.05 -9.99 0.49
C TYR A 125 -6.05 -8.91 0.04
N ILE A 126 -4.77 -9.09 0.40
CA ILE A 126 -3.68 -8.20 0.01
C ILE A 126 -3.59 -8.12 -1.52
N GLU A 127 -3.60 -9.26 -2.20
CA GLU A 127 -3.53 -9.32 -3.67
C GLU A 127 -4.72 -8.62 -4.33
N ARG A 128 -5.95 -8.86 -3.86
CA ARG A 128 -7.14 -8.16 -4.38
C ARG A 128 -7.03 -6.64 -4.18
N GLY A 129 -6.52 -6.19 -3.03
CA GLY A 129 -6.29 -4.77 -2.76
C GLY A 129 -5.30 -4.12 -3.73
N VAL A 130 -4.14 -4.76 -3.94
CA VAL A 130 -3.13 -4.28 -4.91
C VAL A 130 -3.70 -4.23 -6.32
N ARG A 131 -4.41 -5.28 -6.75
CA ARG A 131 -5.01 -5.32 -8.10
C ARG A 131 -6.07 -4.25 -8.32
N LYS A 132 -6.88 -3.91 -7.31
CA LYS A 132 -7.86 -2.82 -7.41
C LYS A 132 -7.19 -1.46 -7.61
N ALA A 133 -6.12 -1.18 -6.87
CA ALA A 133 -5.35 0.05 -7.07
C ALA A 133 -4.72 0.10 -8.47
N ALA A 134 -4.19 -1.03 -8.96
CA ALA A 134 -3.64 -1.12 -10.31
C ALA A 134 -4.70 -0.90 -11.41
N GLN A 135 -5.91 -1.45 -11.25
CA GLN A 135 -7.02 -1.24 -12.19
C GLN A 135 -7.44 0.23 -12.28
N LEU A 136 -7.47 0.94 -11.14
CA LEU A 136 -7.73 2.38 -11.12
C LEU A 136 -6.72 3.16 -11.96
N ILE A 137 -5.44 2.79 -11.88
CA ILE A 137 -4.34 3.51 -12.55
C ILE A 137 -4.21 3.14 -14.02
N ALA A 138 -4.62 1.92 -14.42
CA ALA A 138 -4.65 1.51 -15.82
C ALA A 138 -5.88 2.06 -16.59
N GLY A 139 -6.95 2.44 -15.89
CA GLY A 139 -8.19 2.94 -16.48
C GLY A 139 -8.32 4.47 -16.53
N GLY A 140 -7.34 5.21 -16.00
CA GLY A 140 -7.26 6.68 -16.05
C GLY A 140 -6.23 7.16 -17.05
#